data_AF-A0A2V8QD49-F1
#
_entry.id   AF-A0A2V8QD49-F1
#
_cell.length_a   1.000
_cell.length_b   1.000
_cell.length_c   1.000
_cell.angle_alpha   90.00
_cell.angle_beta   90.00
_cell.angle_gamma   90.00
#
_symmetry.space_group_name_H-M   'P 1'
#
loop_
_entity.id
_entity.type
_entity.pdbx_description
1 polymer ?
#
loop_
_entity_poly.entity_id
_entity_poly.type
_entity_poly.pdbx_seq_one_letter_code
_entity_poly.pdbx_strand_id
1 'polypeptide(L)'
;TLEENKGALCLACADLDELVFLPSGDAALTRRSKKYSTLSAVVLKFSRARRRYERQGVLVEESALAKAEEECLADSESRERRKEREQERRAEHDEEYIREFAKQIRRLFPNCPKDRELKIAEHACLKYSERVGRSAAAKRFEDEVIMLAVAAHVRHRETNYDDLLAKGWFRGQARSKVRDRVDEVMDRWAAKVG
;
A
#
# COMPACT_ATOMS: atom_id res chain seq x y z
N THR A 1 -6.34 -40.24 5.06
CA THR A 1 -6.16 -39.91 3.61
C THR A 1 -7.40 -39.19 3.10
N LEU A 2 -7.26 -37.98 2.56
CA LEU A 2 -8.38 -37.27 1.91
C LEU A 2 -8.61 -37.90 0.51
N GLU A 3 -9.60 -38.79 0.41
CA GLU A 3 -9.98 -39.41 -0.86
C GLU A 3 -10.67 -38.40 -1.78
N GLU A 4 -10.20 -38.30 -3.03
CA GLU A 4 -10.87 -37.56 -4.09
C GLU A 4 -12.30 -38.12 -4.30
N ASN A 5 -13.31 -37.23 -4.29
CA ASN A 5 -14.76 -37.48 -4.46
C ASN A 5 -15.62 -37.70 -3.20
N LYS A 6 -15.09 -37.54 -1.98
CA LYS A 6 -15.95 -37.43 -0.78
C LYS A 6 -16.24 -35.95 -0.49
N GLY A 7 -17.51 -35.54 -0.63
CA GLY A 7 -17.97 -34.15 -0.51
C GLY A 7 -17.50 -33.42 0.77
N ALA A 8 -18.26 -33.48 1.86
CA ALA A 8 -17.85 -32.94 3.15
C ALA A 8 -17.49 -34.11 4.09
N LEU A 9 -16.31 -34.05 4.71
CA LEU A 9 -15.87 -34.98 5.75
C LEU A 9 -15.96 -34.31 7.12
N CYS A 10 -16.29 -35.06 8.16
CA CYS A 10 -16.09 -34.58 9.52
C CYS A 10 -14.58 -34.57 9.85
N LEU A 11 -14.18 -33.89 10.92
CA LEU A 11 -12.77 -33.76 11.29
C LEU A 11 -12.10 -35.11 11.55
N ALA A 12 -12.78 -36.05 12.21
CA ALA A 12 -12.27 -37.40 12.46
C ALA A 12 -12.06 -38.18 11.15
N CYS A 13 -13.03 -38.17 10.23
CA CYS A 13 -12.88 -38.83 8.93
C CYS A 13 -11.80 -38.20 8.04
N ALA A 14 -11.38 -36.98 8.35
CA ALA A 14 -10.31 -36.28 7.65
C ALA A 14 -8.94 -36.43 8.36
N ASP A 15 -8.87 -37.18 9.45
CA ASP A 15 -7.68 -37.31 10.32
C ASP A 15 -7.22 -35.95 10.93
N LEU A 16 -8.17 -35.05 11.24
CA LEU A 16 -7.92 -33.67 11.73
C LEU A 16 -8.52 -33.37 13.12
N ASP A 17 -9.16 -34.33 13.77
CA ASP A 17 -9.87 -34.16 15.04
C ASP A 17 -8.96 -33.91 16.25
N GLU A 18 -7.70 -34.35 16.20
CA GLU A 18 -6.68 -34.10 17.21
C GLU A 18 -5.95 -32.75 17.03
N LEU A 19 -6.29 -31.97 15.99
CA LEU A 19 -5.65 -30.68 15.73
C LEU A 19 -6.36 -29.55 16.48
N VAL A 20 -5.56 -28.63 17.03
CA VAL A 20 -6.05 -27.44 17.71
C VAL A 20 -6.19 -26.27 16.74
N PHE A 21 -7.22 -25.45 16.95
CA PHE A 21 -7.48 -24.28 16.12
C PHE A 21 -6.71 -23.05 16.61
N LEU A 22 -5.82 -22.54 15.75
CA LEU A 22 -5.13 -21.27 15.91
C LEU A 22 -5.83 -20.19 15.06
N PRO A 23 -6.43 -19.15 15.66
CA PRO A 23 -7.02 -18.05 14.92
C PRO A 23 -5.96 -17.22 14.16
N SER A 24 -6.39 -16.56 13.09
CA SER A 24 -5.54 -15.59 12.38
C SER A 24 -5.24 -14.36 13.24
N GLY A 25 -4.02 -13.80 13.11
CA GLY A 25 -3.62 -12.59 13.83
C GLY A 25 -2.10 -12.43 13.92
N ASP A 26 -1.43 -13.37 14.59
CA ASP A 26 0.03 -13.38 14.68
C ASP A 26 0.65 -14.21 13.55
N ALA A 27 1.30 -13.51 12.61
CA ALA A 27 1.95 -14.12 11.47
C ALA A 27 3.17 -14.98 11.85
N ALA A 28 3.91 -14.62 12.89
CA ALA A 28 5.06 -15.39 13.36
C ALA A 28 4.59 -16.69 14.01
N LEU A 29 3.60 -16.61 14.91
CA LEU A 29 3.00 -17.77 15.56
C LEU A 29 2.41 -18.72 14.51
N THR A 30 1.54 -18.21 13.62
CA THR A 30 0.94 -19.02 12.55
C THR A 30 1.98 -19.72 11.69
N ARG A 31 3.06 -19.02 11.30
CA ARG A 31 4.12 -19.59 10.45
C ARG A 31 4.92 -20.66 11.21
N ARG A 32 5.22 -20.45 12.49
CA ARG A 32 5.98 -21.40 13.32
C ARG A 32 5.15 -22.62 13.67
N SER A 33 3.89 -22.46 14.09
CA SER A 33 3.00 -23.59 14.38
C SER A 33 2.87 -24.47 13.14
N LYS A 34 2.61 -23.89 11.96
CA LYS A 34 2.58 -24.65 10.69
C LYS A 34 3.91 -25.33 10.34
N LYS A 35 5.06 -24.75 10.73
CA LYS A 35 6.39 -25.32 10.46
C LYS A 35 6.66 -26.54 11.35
N TYR A 36 6.20 -26.48 12.61
CA TYR A 36 6.43 -27.55 13.58
C TYR A 36 5.39 -28.65 13.52
N SER A 37 4.19 -28.37 12.99
CA SER A 37 3.18 -29.41 12.80
C SER A 37 3.52 -30.31 11.62
N THR A 38 3.38 -31.61 11.83
CA THR A 38 3.40 -32.61 10.76
C THR A 38 2.15 -32.49 9.89
N LEU A 39 0.98 -32.33 10.52
CA LEU A 39 -0.30 -32.13 9.86
C LEU A 39 -0.85 -30.72 10.14
N SER A 40 -1.33 -30.05 9.12
CA SER A 40 -2.03 -28.77 9.29
C SER A 40 -3.10 -28.56 8.22
N ALA A 41 -4.17 -27.86 8.58
CA ALA A 41 -5.25 -27.51 7.65
C ALA A 41 -5.61 -26.03 7.75
N VAL A 42 -5.92 -25.39 6.63
CA VAL A 42 -6.36 -23.99 6.61
C VAL A 42 -7.87 -23.93 6.80
N VAL A 43 -8.33 -23.16 7.79
CA VAL A 43 -9.77 -22.98 8.04
C VAL A 43 -10.26 -21.77 7.28
N LEU A 44 -11.26 -21.98 6.42
CA LEU A 44 -11.90 -20.96 5.61
C LEU A 44 -13.37 -20.82 6.01
N LYS A 45 -13.90 -19.60 5.93
CA LYS A 45 -15.33 -19.32 6.10
C LYS A 45 -15.82 -18.47 4.95
N PHE A 46 -16.97 -18.83 4.38
CA PHE A 46 -17.58 -18.03 3.33
C PHE A 46 -18.15 -16.74 3.92
N SER A 47 -17.68 -15.59 3.45
CA SER A 47 -18.20 -14.27 3.80
C SER A 47 -19.33 -13.92 2.84
N ARG A 48 -20.58 -13.93 3.34
CA ARG A 48 -21.75 -13.53 2.54
C ARG A 48 -21.67 -12.07 2.09
N ALA A 49 -21.20 -11.19 2.98
CA ALA A 49 -21.05 -9.76 2.71
C ALA A 49 -20.02 -9.48 1.61
N ARG A 50 -18.90 -10.21 1.59
CA ARG A 50 -17.83 -10.02 0.58
C ARG A 50 -17.88 -11.02 -0.58
N ARG A 51 -18.86 -11.94 -0.56
CA ARG A 51 -19.08 -13.01 -1.55
C ARG A 51 -17.83 -13.82 -1.87
N ARG A 52 -16.99 -14.10 -0.88
CA ARG A 52 -15.74 -14.86 -1.03
C ARG A 52 -15.38 -15.63 0.24
N TYR A 53 -14.54 -16.66 0.12
CA TYR A 53 -13.94 -17.32 1.28
C TYR A 53 -12.89 -16.44 1.94
N GLU A 54 -12.94 -16.36 3.27
CA GLU A 54 -12.00 -15.64 4.10
C GLU A 54 -11.30 -16.64 5.03
N ARG A 55 -9.96 -16.53 5.12
CA ARG A 55 -9.18 -17.36 6.02
C ARG A 55 -9.45 -16.96 7.47
N GLN A 56 -9.84 -17.93 8.29
CA GLN A 56 -10.15 -17.73 9.70
C GLN A 56 -8.97 -18.07 10.59
N GLY A 57 -8.19 -19.08 10.21
CA GLY A 57 -7.09 -19.58 11.01
C GLY A 57 -6.48 -20.85 10.40
N VAL A 58 -5.83 -21.63 11.25
CA VAL A 58 -5.24 -22.93 10.89
C VAL A 58 -5.52 -23.95 11.98
N LEU A 59 -5.71 -25.20 11.59
CA LEU A 59 -5.60 -26.36 12.48
C LEU A 59 -4.14 -26.81 12.47
N VAL A 60 -3.57 -27.02 13.64
CA VAL A 60 -2.17 -27.40 13.88
C VAL A 60 -2.10 -28.36 15.07
N GLU A 61 -1.02 -29.12 15.18
CA GLU A 61 -0.79 -29.99 16.34
C GLU A 61 -0.56 -29.14 17.61
N GLU A 62 -1.10 -29.57 18.75
CA GLU A 62 -0.98 -28.85 20.03
C GLU A 62 0.49 -28.65 20.45
N SER A 63 1.30 -29.70 20.33
CA SER A 63 2.75 -29.65 20.64
C SER A 63 3.51 -28.65 19.76
N ALA A 64 3.11 -28.55 18.48
CA ALA A 64 3.67 -27.60 17.54
C ALA A 64 3.26 -26.15 17.86
N LEU A 65 2.02 -25.96 18.31
CA LEU A 65 1.54 -24.65 18.78
C LEU A 65 2.30 -24.23 20.05
N ALA A 66 2.37 -25.08 21.07
CA ALA A 66 3.07 -24.78 22.32
C ALA A 66 4.54 -24.39 22.09
N LYS A 67 5.26 -25.16 21.25
CA LYS A 67 6.64 -24.82 20.86
C LYS A 67 6.74 -23.48 20.14
N ALA A 68 5.79 -23.20 19.25
CA ALA A 68 5.75 -21.93 18.53
C ALA A 68 5.50 -20.74 19.46
N GLU A 69 4.64 -20.90 20.48
CA GLU A 69 4.36 -19.90 21.50
C GLU A 69 5.60 -19.60 22.35
N GLU A 70 6.28 -20.64 22.84
CA GLU A 70 7.52 -20.51 23.61
C GLU A 70 8.59 -19.73 22.84
N GLU A 71 8.87 -20.12 21.59
CA GLU A 71 9.84 -19.42 20.76
C GLU A 71 9.38 -17.98 20.44
N CYS A 72 8.08 -17.75 20.26
CA CYS A 72 7.55 -16.41 19.99
C CYS A 72 7.70 -15.50 21.20
N LEU A 73 7.46 -16.03 22.40
CA LEU A 73 7.68 -15.31 23.64
C LEU A 73 9.16 -14.97 23.80
N ALA A 74 10.04 -15.95 23.58
CA ALA A 74 11.49 -15.82 23.72
C ALA A 74 12.12 -14.77 22.78
N ASP A 75 11.57 -14.56 21.58
CA ASP A 75 12.11 -13.59 20.61
C ASP A 75 11.24 -12.36 20.35
N SER A 76 10.20 -12.16 21.17
CA SER A 76 9.24 -11.05 21.07
C SER A 76 9.93 -9.67 21.02
N GLU A 77 10.79 -9.35 22.01
CA GLU A 77 11.50 -8.07 22.08
C GLU A 77 12.42 -7.84 20.86
N SER A 78 13.14 -8.89 20.43
CA SER A 78 14.04 -8.81 19.28
C SER A 78 13.26 -8.53 17.99
N ARG A 79 12.10 -9.16 17.82
CA ARG A 79 11.18 -8.90 16.70
C ARG A 79 10.62 -7.49 16.72
N GLU A 80 10.22 -7.00 17.89
CA GLU A 80 9.70 -5.65 18.05
C GLU A 80 10.75 -4.60 17.71
N ARG A 81 11.95 -4.69 18.30
CA ARG A 81 13.08 -3.80 17.97
C ARG A 81 13.46 -3.85 16.49
N ARG A 82 13.39 -5.02 15.86
CA ARG A 82 13.64 -5.14 14.41
C ARG A 82 12.55 -4.45 13.59
N LYS A 83 11.29 -4.56 14.02
CA LYS A 83 10.15 -3.89 13.36
C LYS A 83 10.27 -2.37 13.48
N GLU A 84 10.65 -1.86 14.65
CA GLU A 84 10.90 -0.43 14.89
C GLU A 84 11.99 0.10 13.97
N ARG A 85 13.18 -0.52 13.98
CA ARG A 85 14.29 -0.12 13.08
C ARG A 85 13.91 -0.16 11.60
N GLU A 86 13.14 -1.16 11.19
CA GLU A 86 12.66 -1.27 9.81
C GLU A 86 11.62 -0.19 9.48
N GLN A 87 10.79 0.21 10.44
CA GLN A 87 9.85 1.31 10.28
C GLN A 87 10.58 2.65 10.14
N GLU A 88 11.60 2.90 10.97
CA GLU A 88 12.48 4.07 10.87
C GLU A 88 13.16 4.11 9.50
N ARG A 89 13.84 3.04 9.10
CA ARG A 89 14.50 2.94 7.79
C ARG A 89 13.54 3.16 6.62
N ARG A 90 12.31 2.66 6.72
CA ARG A 90 11.27 2.90 5.70
C ARG A 90 10.82 4.35 5.68
N ALA A 91 10.74 5.02 6.83
CA ALA A 91 10.41 6.43 6.90
C ALA A 91 11.52 7.28 6.26
N GLU A 92 12.78 6.98 6.57
CA GLU A 92 13.94 7.65 5.96
C GLU A 92 13.97 7.50 4.43
N HIS A 93 13.81 6.28 3.92
CA HIS A 93 13.71 6.04 2.48
C HIS A 93 12.49 6.74 1.86
N ASP A 94 11.41 6.93 2.61
CA ASP A 94 10.22 7.64 2.15
C ASP A 94 10.49 9.13 1.98
N GLU A 95 11.16 9.74 2.94
CA GLU A 95 11.60 11.14 2.90
C GLU A 95 12.63 11.36 1.79
N GLU A 96 13.57 10.44 1.61
CA GLU A 96 14.50 10.46 0.49
C GLU A 96 13.76 10.39 -0.84
N TYR A 97 12.80 9.47 -0.99
CA TYR A 97 12.00 9.35 -2.21
C TYR A 97 11.23 10.64 -2.53
N ILE A 98 10.62 11.30 -1.52
CA ILE A 98 9.93 12.58 -1.70
C ILE A 98 10.92 13.68 -2.14
N ARG A 99 12.10 13.74 -1.52
CA ARG A 99 13.15 14.69 -1.90
C ARG A 99 13.63 14.48 -3.32
N GLU A 100 13.85 13.24 -3.74
CA GLU A 100 14.23 12.92 -5.12
C GLU A 100 13.12 13.28 -6.11
N PHE A 101 11.86 12.98 -5.79
CA PHE A 101 10.72 13.38 -6.62
C PHE A 101 10.65 14.90 -6.78
N ALA A 102 10.87 15.66 -5.70
CA ALA A 102 10.94 17.12 -5.75
C ALA A 102 12.10 17.64 -6.60
N LYS A 103 13.27 16.99 -6.56
CA LYS A 103 14.40 17.31 -7.46
C LYS A 103 14.03 17.10 -8.93
N GLN A 104 13.29 16.04 -9.25
CA GLN A 104 12.84 15.80 -10.63
C GLN A 104 11.82 16.85 -11.09
N ILE A 105 10.92 17.29 -10.21
CA ILE A 105 10.05 18.45 -10.49
C ILE A 105 10.91 19.68 -10.78
N ARG A 106 11.89 20.00 -9.94
CA ARG A 106 12.77 21.16 -10.12
C ARG A 106 13.59 21.08 -11.42
N ARG A 107 14.00 19.87 -11.84
CA ARG A 107 14.70 19.63 -13.12
C ARG A 107 13.83 19.99 -14.32
N LEU A 108 12.55 19.59 -14.32
CA LEU A 108 11.62 19.88 -15.42
C LEU A 108 11.04 21.29 -15.37
N PHE A 109 10.92 21.85 -14.16
CA PHE A 109 10.28 23.14 -13.89
C PHE A 109 11.23 24.05 -13.09
N PRO A 110 12.31 24.55 -13.71
CA PRO A 110 13.33 25.35 -13.01
C PRO A 110 12.76 26.63 -12.38
N ASN A 111 11.73 27.24 -12.98
CA ASN A 111 11.07 28.46 -12.49
C ASN A 111 9.89 28.19 -11.55
N CYS A 112 9.67 26.94 -11.13
CA CYS A 112 8.68 26.62 -10.10
C CYS A 112 8.94 27.46 -8.83
N PRO A 113 7.94 28.08 -8.20
CA PRO A 113 8.16 28.84 -6.98
C PRO A 113 8.87 28.00 -5.92
N LYS A 114 9.70 28.64 -5.09
CA LYS A 114 10.41 27.94 -4.02
C LYS A 114 9.43 27.19 -3.10
N ASP A 115 9.83 26.01 -2.65
CA ASP A 115 9.08 25.09 -1.77
C ASP A 115 7.80 24.49 -2.40
N ARG A 116 7.45 24.83 -3.65
CA ARG A 116 6.30 24.21 -4.35
C ARG A 116 6.62 22.79 -4.81
N GLU A 117 7.84 22.54 -5.27
CA GLU A 117 8.30 21.21 -5.67
C GLU A 117 8.16 20.18 -4.53
N LEU A 118 8.48 20.58 -3.29
CA LEU A 118 8.34 19.73 -2.12
C LEU A 118 6.87 19.47 -1.81
N LYS A 119 6.04 20.52 -1.78
CA LYS A 119 4.59 20.37 -1.56
C LYS A 119 3.92 19.50 -2.62
N ILE A 120 4.35 19.59 -3.87
CA ILE A 120 3.85 18.75 -4.97
C ILE A 120 4.29 17.31 -4.75
N ALA A 121 5.56 17.07 -4.45
CA ALA A 121 6.11 15.74 -4.19
C ALA A 121 5.43 15.06 -3.00
N GLU A 122 5.34 15.74 -1.85
CA GLU A 122 4.64 15.25 -0.65
C GLU A 122 3.20 14.85 -0.96
N HIS A 123 2.48 15.72 -1.67
CA HIS A 123 1.10 15.45 -2.04
C HIS A 123 0.99 14.28 -3.01
N ALA A 124 1.77 14.28 -4.10
CA ALA A 124 1.73 13.26 -5.14
C ALA A 124 2.15 11.88 -4.63
N CYS A 125 3.10 11.83 -3.68
CA CYS A 125 3.65 10.62 -3.11
C CYS A 125 2.97 10.21 -1.79
N LEU A 126 1.83 10.80 -1.40
CA LEU A 126 1.18 10.40 -0.16
C LEU A 126 0.79 8.91 -0.17
N LYS A 127 1.21 8.16 0.87
CA LYS A 127 0.94 6.73 0.99
C LYS A 127 -0.57 6.44 1.06
N TYR A 128 -0.98 5.31 0.47
CA TYR A 128 -2.36 4.79 0.49
C TYR A 128 -3.43 5.72 -0.12
N SER A 129 -3.04 6.58 -1.06
CA SER A 129 -3.93 7.62 -1.58
C SER A 129 -4.30 7.51 -3.06
N GLU A 130 -3.90 6.42 -3.73
CA GLU A 130 -4.11 6.18 -5.17
C GLU A 130 -3.52 7.25 -6.10
N ARG A 131 -2.71 8.17 -5.57
CA ARG A 131 -2.05 9.23 -6.34
C ARG A 131 -0.91 8.66 -7.19
N VAL A 132 -0.61 9.38 -8.27
CA VAL A 132 0.35 8.95 -9.30
C VAL A 132 1.76 8.69 -8.76
N GLY A 133 2.17 9.41 -7.71
CA GLY A 133 3.54 9.41 -7.17
C GLY A 133 3.97 8.13 -6.45
N ARG A 134 3.19 7.04 -6.50
CA ARG A 134 3.60 5.70 -6.03
C ARG A 134 3.44 4.61 -7.08
N SER A 135 3.06 4.97 -8.30
CA SER A 135 2.99 4.05 -9.44
C SER A 135 4.38 3.50 -9.81
N ALA A 136 4.42 2.43 -10.61
CA ALA A 136 5.68 1.87 -11.10
C ALA A 136 6.47 2.91 -11.94
N ALA A 137 5.78 3.72 -12.75
CA ALA A 137 6.37 4.80 -13.53
C ALA A 137 6.92 5.93 -12.62
N ALA A 138 6.22 6.26 -11.52
CA ALA A 138 6.71 7.23 -10.55
C ALA A 138 8.00 6.80 -9.87
N LYS A 139 8.19 5.50 -9.61
CA LYS A 139 9.42 4.95 -9.02
C LYS A 139 10.61 5.02 -9.99
N ARG A 140 10.35 5.09 -11.30
CA ARG A 140 11.36 5.33 -12.34
C ARG A 140 11.55 6.81 -12.64
N PHE A 141 10.81 7.70 -11.97
CA PHE A 141 10.83 9.14 -12.19
C PHE A 141 10.58 9.54 -13.65
N GLU A 142 9.66 8.84 -14.32
CA GLU A 142 9.29 9.17 -15.70
C GLU A 142 8.70 10.59 -15.78
N ASP A 143 9.17 11.38 -16.75
CA ASP A 143 8.81 12.79 -16.91
C ASP A 143 7.29 13.00 -16.99
N GLU A 144 6.56 12.10 -17.66
CA GLU A 144 5.09 12.15 -17.76
C GLU A 144 4.42 12.14 -16.39
N VAL A 145 4.89 11.31 -15.47
CA VAL A 145 4.33 11.23 -14.11
C VAL A 145 4.61 12.50 -13.32
N ILE A 146 5.82 13.07 -13.49
CA ILE A 146 6.19 14.34 -12.87
C ILE A 146 5.28 15.46 -13.40
N MET A 147 5.11 15.54 -14.73
CA MET A 147 4.22 16.52 -15.36
C MET A 147 2.77 16.38 -14.88
N LEU A 148 2.26 15.15 -14.77
CA LEU A 148 0.90 14.91 -14.24
C LEU A 148 0.74 15.38 -12.80
N ALA A 149 1.74 15.16 -11.95
CA ALA A 149 1.73 15.62 -10.56
C ALA A 149 1.71 17.15 -10.47
N VAL A 150 2.56 17.83 -11.25
CA VAL A 150 2.62 19.30 -11.28
C VAL A 150 1.33 19.88 -11.88
N ALA A 151 0.85 19.34 -13.01
CA ALA A 151 -0.40 19.77 -13.64
C ALA A 151 -1.61 19.58 -12.70
N ALA A 152 -1.63 18.51 -11.90
CA ALA A 152 -2.65 18.35 -10.87
C ALA A 152 -2.56 19.44 -9.81
N HIS A 153 -1.37 19.78 -9.32
CA HIS A 153 -1.18 20.86 -8.35
C HIS A 153 -1.62 22.21 -8.91
N VAL A 154 -1.12 22.59 -10.09
CA VAL A 154 -1.46 23.85 -10.76
C VAL A 154 -2.96 23.96 -10.96
N ARG A 155 -3.63 22.89 -11.41
CA ARG A 155 -5.09 22.87 -11.56
C ARG A 155 -5.82 23.24 -10.28
N HIS A 156 -5.42 22.67 -9.14
CA HIS A 156 -6.08 22.93 -7.85
C HIS A 156 -5.66 24.26 -7.20
N ARG A 157 -4.50 24.82 -7.52
CA ARG A 157 -3.94 25.98 -6.81
C ARG A 157 -3.96 27.28 -7.60
N GLU A 158 -3.91 27.20 -8.92
CA GLU A 158 -3.71 28.34 -9.82
C GLU A 158 -4.92 28.58 -10.74
N THR A 159 -6.02 27.84 -10.52
CA THR A 159 -7.26 27.94 -11.31
C THR A 159 -8.50 27.82 -10.42
N ASN A 160 -9.68 28.14 -10.96
CA ASN A 160 -10.96 27.98 -10.29
C ASN A 160 -11.54 26.55 -10.39
N TYR A 161 -10.70 25.53 -10.58
CA TYR A 161 -11.12 24.14 -10.77
C TYR A 161 -12.02 23.63 -9.63
N ASP A 162 -11.64 23.92 -8.38
CA ASP A 162 -12.39 23.45 -7.21
C ASP A 162 -13.78 24.12 -7.12
N ASP A 163 -13.88 25.39 -7.51
CA ASP A 163 -15.16 26.10 -7.59
C ASP A 163 -16.09 25.51 -8.66
N LEU A 164 -15.53 25.09 -9.81
CA LEU A 164 -16.30 24.43 -10.87
C LEU A 164 -16.87 23.10 -10.38
N LEU A 165 -16.07 22.31 -9.65
CA LEU A 165 -16.54 21.07 -9.03
C LEU A 165 -17.62 21.33 -7.98
N ALA A 166 -17.45 22.35 -7.14
CA ALA A 166 -18.44 22.75 -6.14
C ALA A 166 -19.78 23.17 -6.80
N LYS A 167 -19.72 23.76 -8.01
CA LYS A 167 -20.89 24.09 -8.84
C LYS A 167 -21.49 22.88 -9.58
N GLY A 168 -21.01 21.67 -9.33
CA GLY A 168 -21.54 20.43 -9.91
C GLY A 168 -21.03 20.09 -11.30
N TRP A 169 -19.98 20.75 -11.80
CA TRP A 169 -19.41 20.41 -13.10
C TRP A 169 -18.75 19.04 -13.07
N PHE A 170 -18.91 18.27 -14.16
CA PHE A 170 -18.20 17.01 -14.30
C PHE A 170 -16.69 17.24 -14.39
N ARG A 171 -15.89 16.34 -13.80
CA ARG A 171 -14.42 16.46 -13.74
C ARG A 171 -13.79 16.67 -15.12
N GLY A 172 -14.28 15.99 -16.16
CA GLY A 172 -13.78 16.15 -17.53
C GLY A 172 -14.02 17.56 -18.08
N GLN A 173 -15.22 18.10 -17.88
CA GLN A 173 -15.57 19.46 -18.32
C GLN A 173 -14.77 20.52 -17.56
N ALA A 174 -14.69 20.39 -16.24
CA ALA A 174 -13.90 21.30 -15.41
C ALA A 174 -12.41 21.27 -15.79
N ARG A 175 -11.84 20.08 -16.08
CA ARG A 175 -10.45 19.94 -16.55
C ARG A 175 -10.26 20.60 -17.92
N SER A 176 -11.20 20.42 -18.84
CA SER A 176 -11.14 21.06 -20.16
C SER A 176 -11.21 22.58 -20.04
N LYS A 177 -12.05 23.10 -19.13
CA LYS A 177 -12.26 24.54 -18.96
C LYS A 177 -11.00 25.27 -18.46
N VAL A 178 -10.20 24.61 -17.63
CA VAL A 178 -9.00 25.22 -17.02
C VAL A 178 -7.69 24.82 -17.74
N ARG A 179 -7.77 24.02 -18.80
CA ARG A 179 -6.60 23.45 -19.49
C ARG A 179 -5.61 24.52 -19.92
N ASP A 180 -6.06 25.51 -20.69
CA ASP A 180 -5.19 26.55 -21.24
C ASP A 180 -4.45 27.31 -20.13
N ARG A 181 -5.13 27.57 -19.00
CA ARG A 181 -4.51 28.22 -17.85
C ARG A 181 -3.49 27.33 -17.15
N VAL A 182 -3.76 26.02 -17.05
CA VAL A 182 -2.79 25.06 -16.50
C VAL A 182 -1.55 25.03 -17.39
N ASP A 183 -1.73 24.90 -18.71
CA ASP A 183 -0.64 24.81 -19.67
C ASP A 183 0.22 26.09 -19.65
N GLU A 184 -0.40 27.28 -19.60
CA GLU A 184 0.31 28.57 -19.48
C GLU A 184 1.22 28.63 -18.23
N VAL A 185 0.74 28.15 -17.08
CA VAL A 185 1.53 28.14 -15.84
C VAL A 185 2.64 27.10 -15.91
N MET A 186 2.35 25.91 -16.45
CA MET A 186 3.32 24.84 -16.65
C MET A 186 4.47 25.29 -17.56
N ASP A 187 4.15 25.92 -18.69
CA ASP A 187 5.14 26.44 -19.65
C ASP A 187 6.01 27.53 -19.01
N ARG A 188 5.40 28.44 -18.24
CA ARG A 188 6.13 29.48 -17.50
C ARG A 188 7.11 28.87 -16.50
N TRP A 189 6.70 27.81 -15.80
CA TRP A 189 7.56 27.11 -14.85
C TRP A 189 8.65 26.29 -15.54
N ALA A 190 8.39 25.76 -16.73
CA ALA A 190 9.33 24.99 -17.55
C ALA A 190 10.31 25.85 -18.38
N ALA A 191 10.00 27.14 -18.57
CA ALA A 191 10.82 28.05 -19.36
C ALA A 191 12.29 28.02 -18.88
N LYS A 192 13.23 27.92 -19.82
CA LYS A 192 14.66 27.90 -19.48
C LYS A 192 15.03 29.23 -18.84
N VAL A 193 15.76 29.17 -17.72
CA VAL A 193 16.44 30.35 -17.17
C VAL A 193 17.46 30.80 -18.22
N GLY A 194 17.28 32.00 -18.76
CA GLY A 194 18.21 32.63 -19.69
C GLY A 194 19.50 33.05 -19.00
#